data_AF-A0A958UK54-F1
#
_entry.id   AF-A0A958UK54-F1
#
_cell.length_a   1.000
_cell.length_b   1.000
_cell.length_c   1.000
_cell.angle_alpha   90.00
_cell.angle_beta   90.00
_cell.angle_gamma   90.00
#
_symmetry.space_group_name_H-M   'P 1'
#
loop_
_entity.id
_entity.type
_entity.pdbx_description
1 polymer ?
#
loop_
_entity_poly.entity_id
_entity_poly.type
_entity_poly.pdbx_seq_one_letter_code
_entity_poly.pdbx_strand_id
1 'polypeptide(L)' 'AASLSTKVVFTSDNPRNENPEKIIEQIEAGVPAEHYKKTISITNRKEAIKAACQIAKENDIILIAG' A
#
# COMPACT_ATOMS: atom_id res chain seq x y z
N ALA A 1 -2.12 6.70 7.68
CA ALA A 1 -1.35 5.46 7.43
C ALA A 1 0.13 5.74 7.15
N ALA A 2 0.48 6.59 6.16
CA ALA A 2 1.87 6.83 5.76
C ALA A 2 2.79 7.41 6.85
N SER A 3 2.29 8.26 7.74
CA SER A 3 3.13 8.91 8.77
C SER A 3 3.53 7.98 9.94
N LEU A 4 2.79 6.89 10.18
CA LEU A 4 3.00 5.97 11.31
C LEU A 4 3.62 4.63 10.91
N SER A 5 3.81 4.41 9.60
CA SER A 5 4.34 3.17 9.07
C SER A 5 5.73 3.36 8.46
N THR A 6 6.59 2.37 8.69
CA THR A 6 7.92 2.25 8.09
C THR A 6 7.84 1.92 6.60
N LYS A 7 6.82 1.16 6.18
CA LYS A 7 6.57 0.69 4.80
C LYS A 7 5.07 0.60 4.57
N VAL A 8 4.55 1.31 3.57
CA VAL A 8 3.12 1.25 3.21
C VAL A 8 2.98 0.60 1.85
N VAL A 9 2.07 -0.37 1.76
CA VAL A 9 1.68 -0.99 0.49
C VAL A 9 0.24 -0.61 0.20
N PHE A 10 0.01 0.18 -0.84
CA PHE A 10 -1.33 0.49 -1.32
C PHE A 10 -1.79 -0.62 -2.25
N THR A 11 -3.04 -1.04 -2.09
CA THR A 11 -3.63 -2.07 -2.93
C THR A 11 -5.11 -1.78 -3.16
N SER A 12 -5.67 -2.40 -4.19
CA SER A 12 -7.10 -2.28 -4.44
C SER A 12 -7.88 -3.17 -3.48
N ASP A 13 -8.79 -2.56 -2.72
CA ASP A 13 -9.78 -3.28 -1.92
C ASP A 13 -11.17 -2.99 -2.48
N ASN A 14 -11.68 -3.89 -3.32
CA ASN A 14 -12.98 -3.79 -3.99
C ASN A 14 -13.22 -2.48 -4.78
N PRO A 15 -12.64 -2.34 -5.99
CA PRO A 15 -12.81 -1.13 -6.78
C PRO A 15 -14.22 -0.94 -7.37
N ARG A 16 -15.17 -1.86 -7.13
CA ARG A 16 -16.52 -1.87 -7.71
C ARG A 16 -16.48 -1.61 -9.22
N ASN A 17 -16.89 -0.42 -9.66
CA ASN A 17 -16.91 0.02 -11.07
C ASN A 17 -15.85 1.09 -11.37
N GLU A 18 -15.05 1.50 -10.38
CA GLU A 18 -13.98 2.47 -10.56
C GLU A 18 -12.69 1.77 -11.03
N ASN A 19 -11.84 2.53 -11.71
CA ASN A 19 -10.53 2.00 -12.06
C ASN A 19 -9.64 1.99 -10.80
N PRO A 20 -9.16 0.83 -10.34
CA PRO A 20 -8.34 0.73 -9.14
C PRO A 20 -7.03 1.53 -9.24
N GLU A 21 -6.48 1.71 -10.44
CA GLU A 21 -5.30 2.55 -10.65
C GLU A 21 -5.59 4.02 -10.34
N LYS A 22 -6.78 4.52 -10.70
CA LYS A 22 -7.17 5.91 -10.39
C LYS A 22 -7.33 6.14 -8.89
N ILE A 23 -7.86 5.15 -8.17
CA ILE A 23 -7.98 5.22 -6.70
C ILE A 23 -6.58 5.27 -6.07
N ILE A 24 -5.66 4.43 -6.54
CA ILE A 24 -4.28 4.39 -6.08
C ILE A 24 -3.56 5.72 -6.41
N GLU A 25 -3.71 6.28 -7.61
CA GLU A 25 -3.15 7.57 -7.98
C GLU A 25 -3.64 8.71 -7.07
N GLN A 26 -4.93 8.72 -6.72
CA GLN A 26 -5.49 9.70 -5.78
C GLN A 26 -4.88 9.56 -4.38
N ILE A 27 -4.65 8.32 -3.93
CA ILE A 27 -4.00 8.05 -2.65
C ILE A 27 -2.54 8.53 -2.69
N GLU A 28 -1.80 8.22 -3.77
CA GLU A 28 -0.42 8.65 -3.99
C GLU A 28 -0.27 10.17 -4.12
N ALA A 29 -1.25 10.86 -4.70
CA ALA A 29 -1.28 12.32 -4.76
C ALA A 29 -1.40 12.96 -3.36
N GLY A 30 -2.02 12.25 -2.41
CA GLY A 30 -2.10 12.67 -1.00
C GLY A 30 -0.85 12.32 -0.17
N VAL A 31 0.12 11.59 -0.73
CA VAL A 31 1.34 11.21 -0.02
C VAL A 31 2.39 12.33 -0.14
N PRO A 32 2.93 12.85 0.97
CA PRO A 32 4.02 13.82 0.93
C PRO A 32 5.26 13.26 0.22
N ALA A 33 6.02 14.11 -0.48
CA ALA A 33 7.14 13.64 -1.31
C ALA A 33 8.23 12.88 -0.54
N GLU A 34 8.43 13.24 0.72
CA GLU A 34 9.28 12.58 1.70
C GLU A 34 8.87 11.13 2.02
N HIS A 35 7.65 10.72 1.67
CA HIS A 35 7.09 9.42 1.97
C HIS A 35 6.97 8.52 0.73
N TYR A 36 7.20 9.02 -0.49
CA TYR A 36 7.17 8.19 -1.71
C TYR A 36 8.13 7.00 -1.65
N LYS A 37 9.32 7.17 -1.06
CA LYS A 37 10.33 6.10 -0.98
C LYS A 37 9.92 4.94 -0.06
N LYS A 38 8.97 5.16 0.85
CA LYS A 38 8.45 4.13 1.76
C LYS A 38 7.08 3.60 1.36
N THR A 39 6.50 4.08 0.27
CA THR A 39 5.22 3.63 -0.27
C THR A 39 5.43 2.80 -1.52
N ILE A 40 4.68 1.70 -1.64
CA ILE A 40 4.67 0.83 -2.81
C ILE A 40 3.20 0.64 -3.21
N SER A 41 2.90 0.70 -4.50
CA SER A 41 1.54 0.51 -5.00
C SER A 41 1.45 -0.77 -5.82
N ILE A 42 0.60 -1.69 -5.38
CA ILE A 42 0.36 -2.98 -6.03
C ILE A 42 -1.15 -3.20 -6.11
N THR A 43 -1.71 -3.05 -7.30
CA THR A 43 -3.16 -3.12 -7.55
C THR A 43 -3.79 -4.43 -7.11
N ASN A 44 -3.06 -5.55 -7.27
CA ASN A 44 -3.54 -6.87 -6.86
C ASN A 44 -3.32 -7.11 -5.36
N ARG A 45 -4.41 -7.25 -4.60
CA ARG A 45 -4.36 -7.51 -3.14
C ARG A 45 -3.50 -8.70 -2.75
N LYS A 46 -3.55 -9.80 -3.52
CA LYS A 46 -2.76 -11.01 -3.23
C LYS A 46 -1.27 -10.75 -3.41
N GLU A 47 -0.89 -10.01 -4.46
CA GLU A 47 0.50 -9.64 -4.71
C GLU A 47 0.99 -8.61 -3.70
N ALA A 48 0.14 -7.66 -3.30
CA ALA A 48 0.45 -6.67 -2.27
C ALA A 48 0.77 -7.34 -0.92
N ILE A 49 -0.07 -8.28 -0.48
CA ILE A 49 0.16 -9.04 0.75
C ILE A 49 1.43 -9.89 0.63
N LYS A 50 1.64 -10.55 -0.52
CA LYS A 50 2.85 -11.34 -0.75
C LYS A 50 4.10 -10.47 -0.67
N ALA A 51 4.10 -9.29 -1.29
CA ALA A 51 5.20 -8.34 -1.21
C ALA A 51 5.42 -7.86 0.22
N ALA A 52 4.37 -7.54 0.97
CA ALA A 52 4.47 -7.16 2.39
C ALA A 52 5.14 -8.27 3.21
N CYS A 53 4.75 -9.53 3.02
CA CYS A 53 5.37 -10.69 3.68
C CYS A 53 6.84 -10.89 3.28
N GLN A 54 7.22 -10.58 2.03
CA GLN A 54 8.61 -10.66 1.57
C GLN A 54 9.49 -9.53 2.11
N ILE A 55 8.90 -8.36 2.39
CA ILE A 55 9.61 -7.19 2.92
C ILE A 55 9.77 -7.29 4.44
N ALA A 56 8.76 -7.87 5.13
CA ALA A 56 8.75 -8.02 6.57
C ALA A 56 9.89 -8.93 7.04
N LYS A 57 10.54 -8.53 8.13
CA LYS A 57 11.57 -9.29 8.81
C LYS A 57 11.00 -9.96 10.06
N GLU A 58 11.82 -10.82 10.67
CA GLU A 58 11.50 -11.40 11.96
C GLU A 58 11.21 -10.29 12.99
N ASN A 59 10.10 -10.42 13.72
CA ASN A 59 9.53 -9.43 14.65
C ASN A 59 8.83 -8.20 14.04
N ASP A 60 8.71 -8.10 12.71
CA ASP A 60 7.87 -7.07 12.10
C ASP A 60 6.38 -7.43 12.21
N ILE A 61 5.52 -6.40 12.29
CA ILE A 61 4.07 -6.56 12.29
C ILE A 61 3.52 -6.12 10.94
N ILE A 62 2.77 -7.01 10.28
CA ILE A 62 2.02 -6.69 9.07
C ILE A 62 0.58 -6.39 9.46
N LEU A 63 0.16 -5.13 9.31
CA LEU A 63 -1.22 -4.71 9.45
C LEU A 63 -1.89 -4.65 8.07
N ILE A 64 -2.90 -5.50 7.86
CA ILE A 64 -3.77 -5.43 6.68
C ILE A 64 -5.01 -4.65 7.11
N ALA A 65 -5.07 -3.38 6.73
CA ALA A 65 -6.23 -2.52 6.94
C ALA A 65 -7.03 -2.42 5.63
N GLY A 66 -8.33 -2.65 5.71
CA GLY A 66 -9.31 -2.57 4.62
C GLY A 66 -10.65 -2.17 5.19
#